data_AF-A0A7S3F283-F1
#
_entry.id   AF-A0A7S3F283-F1
#
_cell.length_a   1.000
_cell.length_b   1.000
_cell.length_c   1.000
_cell.angle_alpha   90.00
_cell.angle_beta   90.00
_cell.angle_gamma   90.00
#
_symmetry.space_group_name_H-M   'P 1'
#
loop_
_entity.id
_entity.type
_entity.pdbx_description
1 polymer ?
#
loop_
_entity_poly.entity_id
_entity_poly.type
_entity_poly.pdbx_seq_one_letter_code
_entity_poly.pdbx_strand_id
1 'polypeptide(L)'
;LPMDEEGISEAQRLELHATQTAAALIEIARDCGAARVEYLRCYEPEGEQVEGTVERMLKAAGVCCRGHAGRLLYEPAAVSLPAGFSGGHWGTLMPFLKAALAGSSLLYPPPLP
;
A
#
# COMPACT_ATOMS: atom_id res chain seq x y z
N LEU A 1 -32.73 31.54 -0.06
CA LEU A 1 -31.27 31.56 0.24
C LEU A 1 -30.81 30.13 0.10
N PRO A 2 -30.07 29.77 -0.97
CA PRO A 2 -29.48 28.43 -1.05
C PRO A 2 -28.42 28.34 0.05
N MET A 3 -28.50 27.28 0.84
CA MET A 3 -27.57 26.98 1.93
C MET A 3 -26.21 26.63 1.35
N ASP A 4 -25.15 27.12 1.99
CA ASP A 4 -23.76 26.88 1.60
C ASP A 4 -23.44 25.37 1.64
N GLU A 5 -23.35 24.73 0.47
CA GLU A 5 -22.74 23.40 0.31
C GLU A 5 -21.22 23.52 0.11
N GLU A 6 -20.53 24.19 1.04
CA GLU A 6 -19.06 24.12 1.12
C GLU A 6 -18.66 22.89 1.94
N GLY A 7 -18.98 21.72 1.38
CA GLY A 7 -18.55 20.43 1.91
C GLY A 7 -17.05 20.17 1.66
N ILE A 8 -16.38 19.59 2.64
CA ILE A 8 -14.98 19.15 2.52
C ILE A 8 -14.88 18.13 1.38
N SER A 9 -13.95 18.33 0.45
CA SER A 9 -13.73 17.43 -0.68
C SER A 9 -13.18 16.07 -0.24
N GLU A 10 -13.31 15.05 -1.09
CA GLU A 10 -12.78 13.71 -0.82
C GLU A 10 -11.26 13.71 -0.61
N ALA A 11 -10.52 14.49 -1.42
CA ALA A 11 -9.08 14.65 -1.26
C ALA A 11 -8.72 15.28 0.10
N GLN A 12 -9.49 16.29 0.55
CA GLN A 12 -9.30 16.90 1.86
C GLN A 12 -9.62 15.91 3.00
N ARG A 13 -10.65 15.06 2.85
CA ARG A 13 -10.97 14.00 3.81
C ARG A 13 -9.86 12.96 3.92
N LEU A 14 -9.28 12.56 2.79
CA LEU A 14 -8.20 11.58 2.74
C LEU A 14 -6.92 12.12 3.41
N GLU A 15 -6.57 13.38 3.13
CA GLU A 15 -5.43 14.04 3.79
C GLU A 15 -5.66 14.22 5.29
N LEU A 16 -6.87 14.59 5.71
CA LEU A 16 -7.22 14.67 7.12
C LEU A 16 -7.07 13.30 7.81
N HIS A 17 -7.57 12.24 7.18
CA HIS A 17 -7.42 10.88 7.70
C HIS A 17 -5.95 10.47 7.82
N ALA A 18 -5.13 10.77 6.81
CA ALA A 18 -3.70 10.44 6.83
C ALA A 18 -2.94 11.18 7.93
N THR A 19 -3.20 12.48 8.09
CA THR A 19 -2.56 13.30 9.13
C THR A 19 -2.96 12.88 10.54
N GLN A 20 -4.23 12.53 10.76
CA GLN A 20 -4.71 11.98 12.03
C GLN A 20 -4.09 10.62 12.35
N THR A 21 -4.01 9.74 11.34
CA THR A 21 -3.36 8.42 11.48
C THR A 21 -1.90 8.57 11.87
N ALA A 22 -1.16 9.46 11.20
CA ALA A 22 0.23 9.72 11.52
C ALA A 22 0.41 10.26 12.94
N ALA A 23 -0.42 11.21 13.37
CA ALA A 23 -0.36 11.78 14.72
C ALA A 23 -0.56 10.69 15.79
N ALA A 24 -1.56 9.83 15.61
CA ALA A 24 -1.82 8.72 16.52
C ALA A 24 -0.65 7.72 16.57
N LEU A 25 -0.08 7.36 15.42
CA LEU A 25 1.07 6.45 15.36
C LEU A 25 2.33 7.04 16.01
N ILE A 26 2.58 8.35 15.85
CA ILE A 26 3.68 9.05 16.50
C ILE A 26 3.50 9.03 18.03
N GLU A 27 2.27 9.26 18.50
CA GLU A 27 1.95 9.19 19.92
C GLU A 27 2.21 7.79 20.49
N ILE A 28 1.67 6.76 19.84
CA ILE A 28 1.88 5.36 20.24
C ILE A 28 3.37 5.00 20.21
N ALA A 29 4.11 5.41 19.17
CA ALA A 29 5.53 5.09 19.06
C ALA A 29 6.34 5.72 20.19
N ARG A 30 6.05 6.97 20.56
CA ARG A 30 6.66 7.64 21.70
C ARG A 30 6.33 6.93 23.01
N ASP A 31 5.06 6.60 23.25
CA ASP A 31 4.62 5.99 24.50
C ASP A 31 5.19 4.59 24.70
N CYS A 32 5.36 3.84 23.60
CA CYS A 32 5.96 2.50 23.62
C CYS A 32 7.50 2.50 23.51
N GLY A 33 8.13 3.65 23.25
CA GLY A 33 9.56 3.71 22.91
C GLY A 33 9.91 2.98 21.60
N ALA A 34 8.95 2.86 20.69
CA ALA A 34 9.14 2.15 19.43
C ALA A 34 9.97 3.01 18.45
N ALA A 35 11.06 2.43 17.93
CA ALA A 35 11.87 3.07 16.90
C ALA A 35 11.31 2.91 15.48
N ARG A 36 10.33 2.00 15.29
CA ARG A 36 9.84 1.62 13.97
C ARG A 36 8.36 1.21 13.96
N VAL A 37 7.66 1.60 12.90
CA VAL A 37 6.33 1.12 12.51
C VAL A 37 6.47 0.22 11.26
N GLU A 38 5.96 -1.00 11.34
CA GLU A 38 5.95 -1.97 10.24
C GLU A 38 4.49 -2.19 9.81
N TYR A 39 4.21 -2.18 8.51
CA TYR A 39 2.84 -2.35 8.00
C TYR A 39 2.80 -3.15 6.69
N LEU A 40 1.60 -3.62 6.32
CA LEU A 40 1.36 -4.24 5.02
C LEU A 40 0.84 -3.19 4.04
N ARG A 41 1.49 -3.10 2.88
CA ARG A 41 1.15 -2.13 1.82
C ARG A 41 -0.31 -2.26 1.38
N CYS A 42 -0.95 -1.13 1.18
CA CYS A 42 -2.19 -0.93 0.44
C CYS A 42 -1.83 -0.76 -1.05
N TYR A 43 -2.61 -1.33 -1.96
CA TYR A 43 -2.35 -1.21 -3.41
C TYR A 43 -3.43 -0.38 -4.12
N GLU A 44 -4.45 0.05 -3.39
CA GLU A 44 -5.44 1.02 -3.80
C GLU A 44 -4.80 2.43 -3.82
N PRO A 45 -5.07 3.26 -4.85
CA PRO A 45 -4.44 4.58 -5.00
C PRO A 45 -4.65 5.50 -3.79
N GLU A 46 -5.84 5.49 -3.19
CA GLU A 46 -6.14 6.29 -2.00
C GLU A 46 -5.33 5.82 -0.79
N GLY A 47 -5.10 4.50 -0.70
CA GLY A 47 -4.26 3.89 0.31
C GLY A 47 -2.79 4.30 0.16
N GLU A 48 -2.25 4.27 -1.06
CA GLU A 48 -0.89 4.73 -1.35
C GLU A 48 -0.69 6.20 -0.96
N GLN A 49 -1.68 7.06 -1.21
CA GLN A 49 -1.64 8.46 -0.79
C GLN A 49 -1.59 8.60 0.73
N VAL A 50 -2.43 7.86 1.46
CA VAL A 50 -2.44 7.86 2.94
C VAL A 50 -1.09 7.38 3.47
N GLU A 51 -0.58 6.25 2.96
CA GLU A 51 0.71 5.69 3.37
C GLU A 51 1.85 6.68 3.13
N GLY A 52 1.88 7.35 1.96
CA GLY A 52 2.88 8.36 1.65
C GLY A 52 2.84 9.56 2.60
N THR A 53 1.66 10.04 3.00
CA THR A 53 1.54 11.11 4.00
C THR A 53 1.98 10.64 5.39
N VAL A 54 1.57 9.44 5.81
CA VAL A 54 1.94 8.87 7.11
C VAL A 54 3.45 8.62 7.21
N GLU A 55 4.08 8.05 6.19
CA GLU A 55 5.52 7.80 6.13
C GLU A 55 6.32 9.11 6.24
N ARG A 56 5.92 10.15 5.50
CA ARG A 56 6.58 11.47 5.60
C ARG A 56 6.52 12.03 7.01
N MET A 57 5.37 11.94 7.67
CA MET A 57 5.17 12.47 9.02
C MET A 57 5.91 11.66 10.09
N LEU A 58 5.87 10.32 10.03
CA LEU A 58 6.62 9.45 10.93
C LEU A 58 8.13 9.71 10.82
N LYS A 59 8.64 9.82 9.58
CA LYS A 59 10.04 10.14 9.32
C LYS A 59 10.43 11.51 9.88
N ALA A 60 9.58 12.52 9.72
CA ALA A 60 9.80 13.86 10.30
C ALA A 60 9.84 13.83 11.84
N ALA A 61 9.09 12.91 12.47
CA ALA A 61 9.11 12.68 13.92
C ALA A 61 10.24 11.74 14.39
N GLY A 62 11.12 11.28 13.49
CA GLY A 62 12.22 10.38 13.82
C GLY A 62 11.82 8.91 14.02
N VAL A 63 10.59 8.53 13.67
CA VAL A 63 10.11 7.15 13.71
C VAL A 63 10.34 6.52 12.34
N CYS A 64 11.08 5.40 12.28
CA CYS A 64 11.23 4.67 11.02
C CYS A 64 9.90 4.04 10.62
N CYS A 65 9.61 3.96 9.33
CA CYS A 65 8.50 3.15 8.83
C CYS A 65 8.97 2.24 7.70
N ARG A 66 8.33 1.08 7.57
CA ARG A 66 8.57 0.18 6.44
C ARG A 66 7.30 -0.60 6.10
N GLY A 67 6.94 -0.51 4.81
CA GLY A 67 5.84 -1.28 4.23
C GLY A 67 6.34 -2.58 3.61
N HIS A 68 5.65 -3.68 3.91
CA HIS A 68 5.92 -5.00 3.35
C HIS A 68 4.86 -5.41 2.34
N ALA A 69 5.32 -6.14 1.34
CA ALA A 69 4.49 -7.01 0.52
C ALA A 69 3.86 -8.09 1.41
N GLY A 70 2.56 -8.34 1.27
CA GLY A 70 1.91 -9.40 2.04
C GLY A 70 0.41 -9.53 1.87
N ARG A 71 -0.26 -8.54 1.26
CA ARG A 71 -1.68 -8.65 0.88
C ARG A 71 -1.90 -9.42 -0.42
N LEU A 72 -0.91 -9.40 -1.31
CA LEU A 72 -0.94 -10.07 -2.61
C LEU A 72 0.15 -11.13 -2.67
N LEU A 73 -0.09 -12.18 -3.44
CA LEU A 73 0.90 -13.24 -3.69
C LEU A 73 2.09 -12.76 -4.52
N TYR A 74 1.88 -11.73 -5.34
CA TYR A 74 2.86 -11.16 -6.25
C TYR A 74 2.86 -9.64 -6.11
N GLU A 75 4.03 -9.02 -6.19
CA GLU A 75 4.16 -7.57 -6.25
C GLU A 75 3.65 -7.05 -7.60
N PRO A 76 2.58 -6.24 -7.66
CA PRO A 76 2.00 -5.79 -8.93
C PRO A 76 3.01 -5.06 -9.82
N ALA A 77 3.87 -4.22 -9.22
CA ALA A 77 4.91 -3.48 -9.94
C ALA A 77 6.01 -4.38 -10.55
N ALA A 78 6.13 -5.64 -10.09
CA ALA A 78 7.09 -6.60 -10.61
C ALA A 78 6.49 -7.51 -11.71
N VAL A 79 5.16 -7.52 -11.89
CA VAL A 79 4.50 -8.34 -12.92
C VAL A 79 4.51 -7.60 -14.26
N SER A 80 5.36 -8.04 -15.18
CA SER A 80 5.44 -7.48 -16.54
C SER A 80 4.69 -8.35 -17.55
N LEU A 81 3.63 -7.79 -18.14
CA LEU A 81 2.88 -8.45 -19.20
C LEU A 81 3.45 -8.09 -20.58
N PRO A 82 3.59 -9.07 -21.51
CA PRO A 82 3.89 -8.77 -22.91
C PRO A 82 2.84 -7.83 -23.54
N ALA A 83 3.26 -6.99 -24.49
CA ALA A 83 2.36 -6.09 -25.19
C ALA A 83 1.38 -6.86 -26.11
N GLY A 84 0.15 -6.35 -26.29
CA GLY A 84 -0.78 -6.83 -27.31
C GLY A 84 -1.78 -7.92 -26.88
N PHE A 85 -2.05 -8.11 -25.59
CA PHE A 85 -3.12 -9.02 -25.16
C PHE A 85 -4.51 -8.40 -25.36
N SER A 86 -5.24 -8.89 -26.36
CA SER A 86 -6.65 -8.60 -26.59
C SER A 86 -7.45 -9.89 -26.83
N GLY A 87 -8.23 -10.30 -25.82
CA GLY A 87 -9.42 -11.15 -26.00
C GLY A 87 -9.31 -12.66 -25.74
N GLY A 88 -10.40 -13.22 -25.19
CA GLY A 88 -10.63 -14.63 -24.80
C GLY A 88 -11.08 -14.75 -23.33
N HIS A 89 -11.87 -15.77 -22.95
CA HIS A 89 -12.34 -15.95 -21.54
C HIS A 89 -11.18 -15.98 -20.52
N TRP A 90 -9.99 -16.44 -20.96
CA TRP A 90 -8.75 -16.49 -20.17
C TRP A 90 -7.61 -15.62 -20.76
N GLY A 91 -7.93 -14.70 -21.68
CA GLY A 91 -6.96 -13.97 -22.50
C GLY A 91 -5.98 -13.10 -21.70
N THR A 92 -6.29 -12.81 -20.44
CA THR A 92 -5.43 -12.05 -19.51
C THR A 92 -4.88 -12.90 -18.37
N LEU A 93 -5.60 -13.95 -17.94
CA LEU A 93 -5.18 -14.77 -16.80
C LEU A 93 -3.94 -15.61 -17.09
N MET A 94 -3.91 -16.33 -18.22
CA MET A 94 -2.76 -17.19 -18.54
C MET A 94 -1.47 -16.37 -18.77
N PRO A 95 -1.51 -15.21 -19.44
CA PRO A 95 -0.37 -14.29 -19.50
C PRO A 95 0.06 -13.78 -18.12
N PHE A 96 -0.89 -13.37 -17.28
CA PHE A 96 -0.61 -12.94 -15.91
C PHE A 96 0.08 -14.03 -15.10
N LEU A 97 -0.46 -15.26 -15.11
CA LEU A 97 0.13 -16.39 -14.39
C LEU A 97 1.55 -16.70 -14.88
N LYS A 98 1.79 -16.69 -16.20
CA LYS A 98 3.13 -16.89 -16.75
C LYS A 98 4.10 -15.80 -16.32
N ALA A 99 3.68 -14.53 -16.36
CA ALA A 99 4.50 -13.40 -15.92
C ALA A 99 4.80 -13.49 -14.42
N ALA A 100 3.80 -13.81 -13.61
CA ALA A 100 3.93 -13.98 -12.17
C ALA A 100 4.92 -15.11 -11.83
N LEU A 101 4.78 -16.28 -12.45
CA LEU A 101 5.67 -17.43 -12.23
C LEU A 101 7.10 -17.22 -12.74
N ALA A 102 7.28 -16.47 -13.84
CA ALA A 102 8.62 -16.18 -14.36
C ALA A 102 9.42 -15.25 -13.42
N GLY A 103 8.74 -14.33 -12.74
CA GLY A 103 9.34 -13.37 -11.81
C GLY A 103 9.43 -13.85 -10.36
N SER A 104 8.81 -14.97 -10.00
CA SER A 104 8.75 -15.44 -8.62
C SER A 104 9.52 -16.73 -8.41
N SER A 105 10.53 -16.66 -7.53
CA SER A 105 10.83 -17.81 -6.69
C SER A 105 9.65 -17.90 -5.75
N LEU A 106 8.66 -18.75 -6.02
CA LEU A 106 7.61 -19.05 -5.05
C LEU A 106 8.32 -19.30 -3.72
N LEU A 107 8.02 -18.46 -2.74
CA LEU A 107 8.43 -18.62 -1.36
C LEU A 107 7.65 -19.82 -0.83
N TYR A 108 7.97 -21.01 -1.35
CA TYR A 108 7.71 -22.21 -0.61
C TYR A 108 8.58 -22.04 0.64
N PRO A 109 8.00 -21.86 1.84
CA PRO A 109 8.82 -21.88 3.03
C PRO A 109 9.59 -23.19 2.98
N PRO A 110 10.93 -23.17 3.13
CA PRO A 110 11.68 -24.41 3.13
C PRO A 110 11.02 -25.37 4.14
N PRO A 111 10.94 -26.67 3.82
CA PRO A 111 10.34 -27.62 4.75
C PRO A 111 10.99 -27.46 6.12
N LEU A 112 10.17 -27.53 7.17
CA LEU A 112 10.68 -27.46 8.54
C LEU A 112 11.79 -28.53 8.71
N PRO A 113 12.89 -28.21 9.41
CA PRO A 113 14.00 -29.14 9.61
C PRO A 113 13.59 -30.41 10.33
#